data_AF-A0A177CRP4-F1
#
_entry.id   AF-A0A177CRP4-F1
#
_cell.length_a   1.000
_cell.length_b   1.000
_cell.length_c   1.000
_cell.angle_alpha   90.00
_cell.angle_beta   90.00
_cell.angle_gamma   90.00
#
_symmetry.space_group_name_H-M   'P 1'
#
loop_
_entity.id
_entity.type
_entity.pdbx_description
1 polymer ?
#
loop_
_entity_poly.entity_id
_entity_poly.type
_entity_poly.pdbx_seq_one_letter_code
_entity_poly.pdbx_strand_id
1 'polypeptide(L)'
;MVSFTTLLALSAGALSSPVVQRQIAIPENWNWHVSGWEAGCARSGCYYNFNVTVPTVEGQIAGVKAYCNGYENGYYRKGNWYENCQILEGVNNGVAAKLSERPPESDTESTLPQEILISFVLAGYEDRPAYNFTGSHKTIYNQFAAPLQEFDVTPTTVFGVA
;
A
#
# COMPACT_ATOMS: atom_id res chain seq x y z
N MET A 1 -36.66 59.04 -12.13
CA MET A 1 -36.81 57.57 -12.04
C MET A 1 -36.13 57.00 -13.29
N VAL A 2 -35.12 56.14 -13.29
CA VAL A 2 -34.64 55.08 -12.38
C VAL A 2 -33.12 54.93 -12.65
N SER A 3 -32.27 55.22 -11.65
CA SER A 3 -31.45 54.28 -10.86
C SER A 3 -30.35 53.54 -11.63
N PHE A 4 -29.10 53.90 -11.32
CA PHE A 4 -27.87 53.18 -11.66
C PHE A 4 -27.67 52.02 -10.67
N THR A 5 -27.42 50.81 -11.16
CA THR A 5 -27.10 49.65 -10.32
C THR A 5 -25.75 49.07 -10.76
N THR A 6 -24.69 49.49 -10.07
CA THR A 6 -23.34 48.92 -10.17
C THR A 6 -23.28 47.64 -9.32
N LEU A 7 -23.13 46.49 -9.96
CA LEU A 7 -22.87 45.20 -9.29
C LEU A 7 -21.36 45.06 -9.02
N LEU A 8 -20.97 45.23 -7.76
CA LEU A 8 -19.63 44.87 -7.26
C LEU A 8 -19.60 43.36 -6.99
N ALA A 9 -18.89 42.60 -7.83
CA ALA A 9 -18.59 41.20 -7.57
C ALA A 9 -17.36 41.10 -6.65
N LEU A 10 -17.58 40.75 -5.37
CA LEU A 10 -16.51 40.32 -4.46
C LEU A 10 -16.11 38.89 -4.85
N SER A 11 -15.04 38.75 -5.63
CA SER A 11 -14.35 37.46 -5.79
C SER A 11 -13.55 37.16 -4.52
N ALA A 12 -14.13 36.37 -3.61
CA ALA A 12 -13.40 35.76 -2.51
C ALA A 12 -12.42 34.73 -3.10
N GLY A 13 -11.16 35.14 -3.29
CA GLY A 13 -10.08 34.21 -3.58
C GLY A 13 -9.87 33.33 -2.37
N ALA A 14 -10.31 32.07 -2.46
CA ALA A 14 -9.90 31.05 -1.51
C ALA A 14 -8.39 30.85 -1.67
N LEU A 15 -7.61 31.42 -0.75
CA LEU A 15 -6.20 31.09 -0.60
C LEU A 15 -6.15 29.64 -0.10
N SER A 16 -6.01 28.69 -1.03
CA SER A 16 -5.54 27.36 -0.67
C SER A 16 -4.10 27.53 -0.20
N SER A 17 -3.91 27.70 1.12
CA SER A 17 -2.59 27.62 1.72
C SER A 17 -1.95 26.31 1.27
N PRO A 18 -0.74 26.31 0.71
CA PRO A 18 -0.04 25.07 0.43
C PRO A 18 0.10 24.35 1.77
N VAL A 19 -0.60 23.24 1.92
CA VAL A 19 -0.31 22.29 2.99
C VAL A 19 1.14 21.91 2.76
N VAL A 20 2.04 22.45 3.58
CA VAL A 20 3.40 21.96 3.67
C VAL A 20 3.25 20.53 4.17
N GLN A 21 3.14 19.57 3.24
CA GLN A 21 3.25 18.15 3.54
C GLN A 21 4.61 18.00 4.23
N ARG A 22 4.61 17.90 5.56
CA ARG A 22 5.80 17.57 6.33
C ARG A 22 6.25 16.20 5.85
N GLN A 23 7.20 16.14 4.93
CA GLN A 23 7.60 14.88 4.34
C GLN A 23 8.28 14.02 5.40
N ILE A 24 7.63 12.94 5.84
CA ILE A 24 8.24 11.96 6.74
C ILE A 24 9.24 11.13 5.94
N ALA A 25 10.40 10.85 6.53
CA ALA A 25 11.38 9.94 5.94
C ALA A 25 11.07 8.49 6.32
N ILE A 26 11.44 7.55 5.45
CA ILE A 26 11.46 6.13 5.78
C ILE A 26 12.58 5.92 6.81
N PRO A 27 12.31 5.34 8.00
CA PRO A 27 13.35 5.13 8.99
C PRO A 27 14.46 4.19 8.48
N GLU A 28 15.70 4.44 8.89
CA GLU A 28 16.83 3.60 8.49
C GLU A 28 16.68 2.17 9.03
N ASN A 29 17.05 1.18 8.21
CA ASN A 29 16.97 -0.25 8.54
C ASN A 29 15.56 -0.73 8.96
N TRP A 30 14.52 -0.04 8.51
CA TRP A 30 13.13 -0.37 8.83
C TRP A 30 12.55 -1.38 7.85
N ASN A 31 12.92 -2.64 8.04
CA ASN A 31 12.47 -3.76 7.21
C ASN A 31 11.19 -4.38 7.80
N TRP A 32 10.26 -4.75 6.92
CA TRP A 32 9.06 -5.49 7.29
C TRP A 32 9.28 -6.97 7.08
N HIS A 33 9.02 -7.76 8.11
CA HIS A 33 9.26 -9.19 8.04
C HIS A 33 8.00 -9.91 7.55
N VAL A 34 8.13 -10.63 6.44
CA VAL A 34 7.09 -11.49 5.88
C VAL A 34 7.35 -12.93 6.31
N SER A 35 6.33 -13.57 6.91
CA SER A 35 6.38 -14.95 7.36
C SER A 35 5.18 -15.76 6.89
N GLY A 36 5.36 -17.09 6.86
CA GLY A 36 4.32 -17.99 6.38
C GLY A 36 3.91 -17.73 4.94
N TRP A 37 4.87 -17.33 4.08
CA TRP A 37 4.59 -16.97 2.70
C TRP A 37 4.17 -18.17 1.87
N GLU A 38 3.01 -18.03 1.22
CA GLU A 38 2.49 -18.93 0.22
C GLU A 38 1.94 -18.13 -0.98
N ALA A 39 2.39 -18.48 -2.18
CA ALA A 39 1.79 -17.99 -3.41
C ALA A 39 1.71 -19.08 -4.48
N GLY A 40 0.64 -19.00 -5.27
CA GLY A 40 0.32 -20.01 -6.28
C GLY A 40 -0.51 -19.43 -7.41
N CYS A 41 -0.60 -20.18 -8.50
CA CYS A 41 -1.43 -19.82 -9.64
C CYS A 41 -2.25 -21.00 -10.10
N ALA A 42 -3.54 -20.76 -10.29
CA ALA A 42 -4.50 -21.69 -10.86
C ALA A 42 -5.15 -21.07 -12.10
N ARG A 43 -6.07 -21.81 -12.75
CA ARG A 43 -6.77 -21.34 -13.96
C ARG A 43 -7.47 -19.99 -13.77
N SER A 44 -7.92 -19.68 -12.55
CA SER A 44 -8.61 -18.44 -12.20
C SER A 44 -7.69 -17.25 -11.92
N GLY A 45 -6.37 -17.44 -11.84
CA GLY A 45 -5.42 -16.39 -11.49
C GLY A 45 -4.44 -16.82 -10.40
N CYS A 46 -3.56 -15.91 -10.02
CA CYS A 46 -2.62 -16.10 -8.93
C CYS A 46 -3.18 -15.66 -7.57
N TYR A 47 -2.66 -16.21 -6.49
CA TYR A 47 -3.03 -15.86 -5.12
C TYR A 47 -1.78 -15.68 -4.26
N TYR A 48 -1.96 -14.99 -3.13
CA TYR A 48 -0.96 -14.87 -2.09
C TYR A 48 -1.60 -15.02 -0.71
N ASN A 49 -0.80 -15.46 0.25
CA ASN A 49 -1.18 -15.67 1.63
C ASN A 49 0.08 -15.57 2.50
N PHE A 50 0.10 -14.65 3.47
CA PHE A 50 1.25 -14.46 4.37
C PHE A 50 0.88 -13.63 5.60
N ASN A 51 1.76 -13.61 6.60
CA ASN A 51 1.77 -12.60 7.65
C ASN A 51 2.88 -11.59 7.40
N VAL A 52 2.63 -10.32 7.72
CA VAL A 52 3.67 -9.28 7.72
C VAL A 52 3.74 -8.62 9.09
N THR A 53 4.97 -8.41 9.56
CA THR A 53 5.29 -7.71 10.79
C THR A 53 6.04 -6.43 10.44
N VAL A 54 5.39 -5.30 10.70
CA VAL A 54 5.98 -3.97 10.59
C VAL A 54 6.52 -3.58 11.97
N PRO A 55 7.83 -3.36 12.13
CA PRO A 55 8.40 -3.09 13.44
C PRO A 55 8.05 -1.68 13.94
N THR A 56 7.91 -1.56 15.26
CA THR A 56 7.76 -0.26 15.94
C THR A 56 9.06 0.53 15.84
N VAL A 57 8.95 1.81 15.54
CA VAL A 57 10.03 2.81 15.65
C VAL A 57 9.65 3.74 16.78
N GLU A 58 10.43 3.70 17.86
CA GLU A 58 10.14 4.43 19.09
C GLU A 58 9.92 5.93 18.82
N GLY A 59 8.80 6.46 19.34
CA GLY A 59 8.40 7.85 19.17
C GLY A 59 7.94 8.24 17.76
N GLN A 60 7.93 7.33 16.78
CA GLN A 60 7.61 7.67 15.38
C GLN A 60 6.49 6.79 14.79
N ILE A 61 6.65 5.47 14.85
CA ILE A 61 5.78 4.50 14.19
C ILE A 61 5.42 3.41 15.19
N ALA A 62 4.13 3.24 15.45
CA ALA A 62 3.64 2.06 16.16
C ALA A 62 3.47 0.91 15.15
N GLY A 63 4.21 -0.18 15.39
CA GLY A 63 4.24 -1.36 14.54
C GLY A 63 2.93 -2.14 14.56
N VAL A 64 2.82 -3.07 13.62
CA VAL A 64 1.63 -3.90 13.44
C VAL A 64 2.02 -5.26 12.87
N LYS A 65 1.27 -6.29 13.24
CA LYS A 65 1.29 -7.59 12.58
C LYS A 65 -0.04 -7.79 11.89
N ALA A 66 -0.01 -8.13 10.60
CA ALA A 66 -1.20 -8.28 9.79
C ALA A 66 -1.14 -9.57 8.97
N TYR A 67 -2.30 -10.21 8.82
CA TYR A 67 -2.52 -11.33 7.92
C TYR A 67 -3.01 -10.81 6.57
N CYS A 68 -2.27 -11.11 5.51
CA CYS A 68 -2.55 -10.68 4.15
C CYS A 68 -2.88 -11.90 3.30
N ASN A 69 -4.08 -11.94 2.74
CA ASN A 69 -4.45 -12.88 1.70
C ASN A 69 -5.17 -12.13 0.58
N GLY A 70 -5.08 -12.67 -0.62
CA GLY A 70 -5.76 -12.08 -1.76
C GLY A 70 -5.44 -12.76 -3.08
N TYR A 71 -6.05 -12.25 -4.13
CA TYR A 71 -5.95 -12.80 -5.46
C TYR A 71 -5.50 -11.74 -6.46
N GLU A 72 -4.97 -12.22 -7.58
CA GLU A 72 -4.83 -11.43 -8.79
C GLU A 72 -6.23 -11.00 -9.25
N ASN A 73 -6.49 -9.69 -9.14
CA ASN A 73 -7.78 -9.10 -9.47
C ASN A 73 -7.74 -8.35 -10.81
N GLY A 74 -8.91 -7.88 -11.28
CA GLY A 74 -9.06 -7.02 -12.45
C GLY A 74 -9.42 -7.71 -13.78
N TYR A 75 -10.01 -6.93 -14.69
CA TYR A 75 -10.44 -7.42 -15.99
C TYR A 75 -9.24 -7.74 -16.89
N TYR A 76 -9.27 -8.92 -17.53
CA TYR A 76 -8.14 -9.47 -18.30
C TYR A 76 -6.79 -9.43 -17.56
N ARG A 77 -6.79 -9.40 -16.22
CA ARG A 77 -5.58 -9.35 -15.40
C ARG A 77 -4.66 -8.14 -15.70
N LYS A 78 -5.26 -7.04 -16.20
CA LYS A 78 -4.60 -5.76 -16.54
C LYS A 78 -4.95 -4.63 -15.55
N GLY A 79 -5.32 -4.96 -14.31
CA GLY A 79 -5.47 -3.96 -13.25
C GLY A 79 -5.56 -4.61 -11.89
N ASN A 80 -4.84 -4.12 -10.89
CA ASN A 80 -4.91 -4.66 -9.54
C ASN A 80 -4.96 -3.55 -8.49
N TRP A 81 -5.82 -3.76 -7.49
CA TRP A 81 -5.94 -2.90 -6.33
C TRP A 81 -5.36 -3.60 -5.11
N TYR A 82 -4.99 -2.80 -4.12
CA TYR A 82 -4.57 -3.30 -2.82
C TYR A 82 -5.78 -3.90 -2.09
N GLU A 83 -5.61 -5.09 -1.54
CA GLU A 83 -6.57 -5.69 -0.60
C GLU A 83 -6.09 -5.45 0.83
N ASN A 84 -7.02 -5.08 1.70
CA ASN A 84 -6.73 -4.83 3.10
C ASN A 84 -6.38 -6.14 3.81
N CYS A 85 -5.29 -6.11 4.57
CA CYS A 85 -4.89 -7.19 5.44
C CYS A 85 -5.62 -7.09 6.78
N GLN A 86 -5.88 -8.24 7.41
CA GLN A 86 -6.44 -8.31 8.74
C GLN A 86 -5.37 -8.00 9.79
N ILE A 87 -5.57 -6.97 10.61
CA ILE A 87 -4.66 -6.69 11.73
C ILE A 87 -4.82 -7.79 12.79
N LEU A 88 -3.70 -8.39 13.18
CA LEU A 88 -3.63 -9.45 14.20
C LEU A 88 -3.14 -8.88 15.54
N GLU A 89 -2.12 -8.02 15.51
CA GLU A 89 -1.48 -7.45 16.71
C GLU A 89 -1.01 -6.01 16.42
N GLY A 90 -0.95 -5.16 17.43
CA GLY A 90 -0.47 -3.78 17.32
C GLY A 90 -1.59 -2.74 17.28
N VAL A 91 -1.27 -1.53 16.81
CA VAL A 91 -2.26 -0.45 16.66
C VAL A 91 -3.04 -0.59 15.36
N ASN A 92 -4.15 0.14 15.22
CA ASN A 92 -5.00 0.12 14.03
C ASN A 92 -4.40 0.93 12.86
N ASN A 93 -3.12 0.72 12.56
CA ASN A 93 -2.48 1.17 11.33
C ASN A 93 -2.84 0.19 10.21
N GLY A 94 -3.28 0.71 9.06
CA GLY A 94 -3.72 -0.12 7.95
C GLY A 94 -2.56 -0.86 7.31
N VAL A 95 -2.78 -2.09 6.88
CA VAL A 95 -1.86 -2.82 6.00
C VAL A 95 -2.67 -3.33 4.82
N ALA A 96 -2.11 -3.22 3.62
CA ALA A 96 -2.72 -3.76 2.43
C ALA A 96 -1.64 -4.37 1.52
N ALA A 97 -2.02 -5.36 0.73
CA ALA A 97 -1.11 -6.00 -0.21
C ALA A 97 -1.76 -6.21 -1.57
N LYS A 98 -0.94 -6.37 -2.61
CA LYS A 98 -1.36 -6.87 -3.92
C LYS A 98 -0.20 -7.49 -4.67
N LEU A 99 -0.50 -8.41 -5.59
CA LEU A 99 0.45 -8.82 -6.61
C LEU A 99 0.68 -7.68 -7.61
N SER A 100 1.81 -7.68 -8.31
CA SER A 100 2.08 -6.78 -9.43
C SER A 100 1.16 -7.08 -10.60
N GLU A 101 1.03 -6.14 -11.54
CA GLU A 101 0.39 -6.44 -12.81
C GLU A 101 1.25 -7.41 -13.61
N ARG A 102 0.62 -8.13 -14.55
CA ARG A 102 1.38 -8.93 -15.51
C ARG A 102 2.13 -8.03 -16.49
N PRO A 103 3.36 -8.38 -16.91
CA PRO A 103 4.10 -7.58 -17.87
C PRO A 103 3.32 -7.35 -19.17
N PRO A 104 3.36 -6.15 -19.75
CA PRO A 104 2.55 -5.78 -20.92
C PRO A 104 2.91 -6.56 -22.19
N GLU A 105 4.14 -7.06 -22.31
CA GLU A 105 4.58 -7.90 -23.44
C GLU A 105 4.05 -9.35 -23.37
N SER A 106 3.32 -9.68 -22.29
CA SER A 106 2.70 -10.99 -22.10
C SER A 106 1.21 -10.98 -22.43
N ASP A 107 0.88 -10.76 -23.71
CA ASP A 107 -0.45 -11.12 -24.22
C ASP A 107 -0.67 -12.65 -24.31
N THR A 108 0.26 -13.43 -23.73
CA THR A 108 0.08 -14.87 -23.46
C THR A 108 -0.20 -15.05 -21.97
N GLU A 109 -1.17 -15.91 -21.63
CA GLU A 109 -1.57 -16.33 -20.27
C GLU A 109 -0.40 -16.80 -19.37
N SER A 110 0.83 -16.89 -19.90
CA SER A 110 1.99 -17.57 -19.35
C SER A 110 2.89 -16.73 -18.45
N THR A 111 2.71 -15.41 -18.36
CA THR A 111 3.57 -14.59 -17.47
C THR A 111 2.83 -14.26 -16.18
N LEU A 112 3.44 -14.65 -15.06
CA LEU A 112 2.90 -14.46 -13.73
C LEU A 112 3.24 -13.05 -13.21
N PRO A 113 2.48 -12.52 -12.24
CA PRO A 113 2.94 -11.38 -11.44
C PRO A 113 4.35 -11.62 -10.90
N GLN A 114 5.21 -10.60 -10.97
CA GLN A 114 6.63 -10.72 -10.62
C GLN A 114 6.93 -10.25 -9.20
N GLU A 115 6.08 -9.38 -8.65
CA GLU A 115 6.29 -8.80 -7.33
C GLU A 115 5.04 -8.88 -6.45
N ILE A 116 5.28 -8.99 -5.14
CA ILE A 116 4.29 -8.65 -4.11
C ILE A 116 4.57 -7.22 -3.67
N LEU A 117 3.53 -6.39 -3.66
CA LEU A 117 3.56 -5.02 -3.17
C LEU A 117 2.82 -4.97 -1.84
N ILE A 118 3.46 -4.38 -0.84
CA ILE A 118 2.90 -4.19 0.51
C ILE A 118 2.83 -2.70 0.78
N SER A 119 1.71 -2.27 1.36
CA SER A 119 1.42 -0.90 1.75
C SER A 119 1.10 -0.88 3.25
N PHE A 120 1.76 0.00 3.99
CA PHE A 120 1.51 0.28 5.39
C PHE A 120 1.05 1.73 5.54
N VAL A 121 -0.12 1.90 6.14
CA VAL A 121 -0.71 3.21 6.41
C VAL A 121 -0.49 3.57 7.86
N LEU A 122 0.40 4.54 8.07
CA LEU A 122 0.54 5.22 9.35
C LEU A 122 -0.62 6.19 9.51
N ALA A 123 -1.51 5.92 10.46
CA ALA A 123 -2.65 6.78 10.72
C ALA A 123 -2.20 8.20 11.10
N GLY A 124 -2.97 9.19 10.65
CA GLY A 124 -2.82 10.57 11.06
C GLY A 124 -3.04 10.71 12.58
N TYR A 125 -2.32 11.63 13.20
CA TYR A 125 -2.43 11.90 14.63
C TYR A 125 -2.23 13.38 14.89
N GLU A 126 -3.19 14.02 15.55
CA GLU A 126 -3.24 15.49 15.74
C GLU A 126 -3.00 16.23 14.41
N ASP A 127 -1.96 17.07 14.34
CA ASP A 127 -1.61 17.86 13.15
C ASP A 127 -0.79 17.06 12.11
N ARG A 128 -0.47 15.79 12.38
CA ARG A 128 0.26 14.93 11.45
C ARG A 128 -0.72 14.24 10.50
N PRO A 129 -0.62 14.43 9.17
CA PRO A 129 -1.46 13.69 8.22
C PRO A 129 -1.10 12.20 8.22
N ALA A 130 -1.96 11.39 7.60
CA ALA A 130 -1.65 9.99 7.39
C ALA A 130 -0.55 9.83 6.33
N TYR A 131 0.24 8.77 6.44
CA TYR A 131 1.29 8.45 5.45
C TYR A 131 1.15 7.01 4.98
N ASN A 132 1.38 6.80 3.71
CA ASN A 132 1.46 5.48 3.12
C ASN A 132 2.92 5.18 2.77
N PHE A 133 3.42 4.10 3.35
CA PHE A 133 4.72 3.53 3.03
C PHE A 133 4.48 2.32 2.14
N THR A 134 5.25 2.18 1.06
CA THR A 134 5.15 1.01 0.19
C THR A 134 6.52 0.37 -0.03
N GLY A 135 6.53 -0.95 -0.01
CA GLY A 135 7.67 -1.77 -0.39
C GLY A 135 7.22 -2.88 -1.34
N SER A 136 8.18 -3.44 -2.06
CA SER A 136 7.94 -4.60 -2.92
C SER A 136 9.02 -5.66 -2.72
N HIS A 137 8.67 -6.89 -3.05
CA HIS A 137 9.60 -8.00 -3.10
C HIS A 137 9.24 -8.92 -4.26
N LYS A 138 10.23 -9.61 -4.83
CA LYS A 138 9.98 -10.60 -5.87
C LYS A 138 9.07 -11.71 -5.34
N THR A 139 8.02 -12.03 -6.09
CA THR A 139 7.07 -13.09 -5.72
C THR A 139 7.75 -14.46 -5.82
N ILE A 140 7.59 -15.28 -4.78
CA ILE A 140 8.09 -16.66 -4.75
C ILE A 140 6.87 -17.59 -4.88
N TYR A 141 6.71 -18.27 -6.01
CA TYR A 141 5.59 -19.21 -6.19
C TYR A 141 5.93 -20.58 -5.60
N ASN A 142 5.37 -20.90 -4.44
CA ASN A 142 5.71 -22.05 -3.62
C ASN A 142 4.50 -22.91 -3.20
N GLN A 143 3.37 -22.84 -3.91
CA GLN A 143 2.13 -23.60 -3.62
C GLN A 143 2.28 -25.13 -3.41
N PHE A 144 3.43 -25.72 -3.78
CA PHE A 144 3.73 -27.14 -3.59
C PHE A 144 5.08 -27.38 -2.87
N ALA A 145 5.65 -26.36 -2.25
CA ALA A 145 6.97 -26.41 -1.62
C ALA A 145 6.87 -26.09 -0.12
N ALA A 146 7.41 -26.98 0.70
CA ALA A 146 7.63 -26.79 2.13
C ALA A 146 9.15 -26.69 2.40
N PRO A 147 9.60 -25.93 3.41
CA PRO A 147 8.80 -25.10 4.33
C PRO A 147 8.30 -23.80 3.67
N LEU A 148 7.29 -23.17 4.28
CA LEU A 148 6.85 -21.83 3.88
C LEU A 148 8.03 -20.86 3.98
N GLN A 149 8.09 -19.94 3.03
CA GLN A 149 9.21 -19.02 2.93
C GLN A 149 9.01 -17.83 3.86
N GLU A 150 10.12 -17.17 4.18
CA GLU A 150 10.13 -15.93 4.95
C GLU A 150 11.16 -15.00 4.30
N PHE A 151 10.89 -13.70 4.30
CA PHE A 151 11.77 -12.69 3.72
C PHE A 151 11.45 -11.31 4.28
N ASP A 152 12.37 -10.37 4.07
CA ASP A 152 12.20 -9.00 4.49
C ASP A 152 11.86 -8.09 3.29
N VAL A 153 11.01 -7.10 3.54
CA VAL A 153 10.61 -6.08 2.57
C VAL A 153 11.07 -4.72 3.10
N THR A 154 11.94 -4.06 2.34
CA THR A 154 12.37 -2.68 2.65
C THR A 154 11.43 -1.70 1.94
N PRO A 155 10.78 -0.79 2.67
CA PRO A 155 9.96 0.25 2.07
C PRO A 155 10.82 1.21 1.25
N THR A 156 10.36 1.59 0.06
CA THR A 156 11.12 2.45 -0.86
C THR A 156 10.42 3.76 -1.16
N THR A 157 9.10 3.82 -0.96
CA THR A 157 8.30 5.01 -1.26
C THR A 157 7.46 5.38 -0.05
N VAL A 158 7.34 6.68 0.18
CA VAL A 158 6.44 7.26 1.19
C VAL A 158 5.73 8.47 0.61
N PHE A 159 4.43 8.57 0.82
CA PHE A 159 3.63 9.73 0.42
C PHE A 159 2.57 10.06 1.48
N GLY A 160 2.28 11.35 1.63
CA GLY A 160 1.19 11.81 2.50
C GLY A 160 -0.16 11.50 1.89
N VAL A 161 -1.06 10.94 2.68
CA VAL A 161 -2.47 10.73 2.35
C VAL A 161 -3.23 11.97 2.84
N ALA A 162 -3.78 12.75 1.90
CA ALA A 162 -4.55 13.96 2.16
C ALA A 162 -6.03 13.66 2.38
#